data_AF-A0A5Y3MXL9-F1
#
_entry.id   AF-A0A5Y3MXL9-F1
#
_cell.length_a   1.000
_cell.length_b   1.000
_cell.length_c   1.000
_cell.angle_alpha   90.00
_cell.angle_beta   90.00
_cell.angle_gamma   90.00
#
_symmetry.space_group_name_H-M   'P 1'
#
loop_
_entity.id
_entity.type
_entity.pdbx_description
1 polymer ?
#
loop_
_entity_poly.entity_id
_entity_poly.type
_entity_poly.pdbx_seq_one_letter_code
_entity_poly.pdbx_strand_id
1 'polypeptide(L)'
;MDLIANITDEPIQRHILIFERGEAVVTLRHLPTVEMWKMRVEYNGDYIDGVKLSLATLHFRHKNWPFDIMTKATDGSGIDPYRADDFASGRIELYLVTPEEMIDIRGGDVP
;
A
#
# COMPACT_ATOMS: atom_id res chain seq x y z
N MET A 1 11.98 3.27 -2.37
CA MET A 1 10.66 2.94 -1.83
C MET A 1 10.77 3.15 -0.35
N ASP A 2 9.77 3.75 0.27
CA ASP A 2 9.80 4.09 1.68
C ASP A 2 8.91 3.15 2.48
N LEU A 3 9.43 2.59 3.57
CA LEU A 3 8.66 1.70 4.44
C LEU A 3 7.55 2.49 5.15
N ILE A 4 6.31 2.03 5.04
CA ILE A 4 5.18 2.56 5.80
C ILE A 4 5.21 1.94 7.19
N ALA A 5 5.70 2.70 8.16
CA ALA A 5 5.87 2.25 9.54
C ALA A 5 4.58 2.36 10.36
N ASN A 6 4.62 1.78 11.58
CA ASN A 6 3.56 1.84 12.58
C ASN A 6 2.21 1.24 12.14
N ILE A 7 2.24 0.25 11.24
CA ILE A 7 1.06 -0.57 10.94
C ILE A 7 0.95 -1.64 12.03
N THR A 8 -0.21 -1.69 12.68
CA THR A 8 -0.53 -2.57 13.81
C THR A 8 -1.39 -3.75 13.36
N ASP A 9 -1.95 -4.51 14.31
CA ASP A 9 -2.94 -5.57 14.10
C ASP A 9 -4.40 -5.09 14.21
N GLU A 10 -4.62 -3.78 14.41
CA GLU A 10 -5.95 -3.19 14.41
C GLU A 10 -6.64 -3.38 13.05
N PRO A 11 -7.92 -3.81 12.99
CA PRO A 11 -8.55 -4.20 11.75
C PRO A 11 -8.88 -3.03 10.82
N ILE A 12 -8.88 -1.79 11.31
CA ILE A 12 -9.05 -0.57 10.51
C ILE A 12 -8.02 0.46 10.98
N GLN A 13 -7.16 0.90 10.07
CA GLN A 13 -6.06 1.81 10.40
C GLN A 13 -5.95 2.89 9.34
N ARG A 14 -5.62 4.12 9.73
CA ARG A 14 -5.46 5.25 8.84
C ARG A 14 -4.06 5.83 8.96
N HIS A 15 -3.37 5.93 7.84
CA HIS A 15 -2.02 6.45 7.71
C HIS A 15 -2.01 7.65 6.77
N ILE A 16 -1.22 8.67 7.10
CA ILE A 16 -0.92 9.80 6.20
C ILE A 16 0.49 9.58 5.69
N LEU A 17 0.62 9.44 4.37
CA LEU A 17 1.90 9.31 3.68
C LEU A 17 2.29 10.69 3.16
N ILE A 18 3.46 11.18 3.54
CA ILE A 18 3.98 12.48 3.12
C ILE A 18 5.17 12.22 2.19
N PHE A 19 5.14 12.81 1.00
CA PHE A 19 6.17 12.69 -0.02
C PHE A 19 6.27 13.99 -0.84
N GLU A 20 7.24 14.07 -1.76
CA GLU A 20 7.53 15.31 -2.50
C GLU A 20 6.32 15.93 -3.21
N ARG A 21 5.40 15.09 -3.70
CA ARG A 21 4.21 15.54 -4.44
C ARG A 21 2.96 15.74 -3.57
N GLY A 22 3.11 15.75 -2.25
CA GLY A 22 2.05 16.09 -1.31
C GLY A 22 1.78 14.98 -0.29
N GLU A 23 0.50 14.82 0.05
CA GLU A 23 0.06 13.82 1.02
C GLU A 23 -1.00 12.88 0.43
N ALA A 24 -0.90 11.61 0.79
CA ALA A 24 -1.92 10.61 0.52
C ALA A 24 -2.42 10.01 1.82
N VAL A 25 -3.72 9.75 1.89
CA VAL A 25 -4.34 9.07 3.04
C VAL A 25 -4.59 7.63 2.66
N VAL A 26 -4.00 6.70 3.41
CA VAL A 26 -4.19 5.26 3.23
C VAL A 26 -4.99 4.72 4.40
N THR A 27 -6.12 4.09 4.11
CA THR A 27 -6.89 3.34 5.10
C THR A 27 -6.75 1.86 4.83
N LEU A 28 -6.14 1.12 5.76
CA LEU A 28 -6.02 -0.33 5.73
C LEU A 28 -7.23 -0.96 6.44
N ARG A 29 -7.72 -2.08 5.90
CA ARG A 29 -8.83 -2.83 6.48
C ARG A 29 -8.60 -4.34 6.38
N HIS A 30 -8.59 -5.02 7.52
CA HIS A 30 -8.65 -6.49 7.58
C HIS A 30 -10.11 -6.95 7.48
N LEU A 31 -10.33 -7.97 6.66
CA LEU A 31 -11.62 -8.63 6.47
C LEU A 31 -11.49 -10.09 6.93
N PRO A 32 -11.77 -10.39 8.21
CA PRO A 32 -11.52 -11.72 8.76
C PRO A 32 -12.36 -12.82 8.09
N THR A 33 -13.58 -12.51 7.65
CA THR A 33 -14.47 -13.49 6.98
C THR A 33 -13.89 -14.03 5.67
N VAL A 34 -13.05 -13.25 4.99
CA VAL A 34 -12.43 -13.63 3.71
C VAL A 34 -10.91 -13.67 3.79
N GLU A 35 -10.37 -13.61 5.01
CA GLU A 35 -8.93 -13.63 5.31
C GLU A 35 -8.10 -12.75 4.37
N MET A 36 -8.39 -11.45 4.36
CA MET A 36 -7.81 -10.53 3.38
C MET A 36 -7.62 -9.13 3.94
N TRP A 37 -6.55 -8.46 3.52
CA TRP A 37 -6.40 -7.03 3.68
C TRP A 37 -6.81 -6.27 2.41
N LYS A 38 -7.51 -5.16 2.62
CA LYS A 38 -7.82 -4.18 1.58
C LYS A 38 -7.32 -2.80 1.98
N MET A 39 -7.14 -1.94 1.00
CA MET A 39 -6.89 -0.53 1.24
C MET A 39 -7.82 0.38 0.45
N ARG A 40 -8.04 1.55 1.03
CA ARG A 40 -8.51 2.75 0.38
C ARG A 40 -7.38 3.76 0.36
N VAL A 41 -7.19 4.44 -0.77
CA VAL A 41 -6.19 5.50 -0.91
C VAL A 41 -6.89 6.75 -1.42
N GLU A 42 -6.62 7.89 -0.78
CA GLU A 42 -7.11 9.21 -1.17
C GLU A 42 -5.92 10.11 -1.46
N TYR A 43 -5.97 10.81 -2.59
CA TYR A 43 -4.93 11.74 -3.02
C TYR A 43 -5.53 12.82 -3.92
N ASN A 44 -5.21 14.08 -3.63
CA ASN A 44 -5.61 15.24 -4.43
C ASN A 44 -7.12 15.29 -4.78
N GLY A 45 -7.98 14.95 -3.82
CA GLY A 45 -9.45 14.94 -3.99
C GLY A 45 -10.02 13.77 -4.78
N ASP A 46 -9.19 12.86 -5.29
CA ASP A 46 -9.60 11.58 -5.89
C ASP A 46 -9.34 10.43 -4.90
N TYR A 47 -9.99 9.28 -5.12
CA TYR A 47 -9.76 8.09 -4.33
C TYR A 47 -9.88 6.79 -5.14
N ILE A 48 -9.34 5.72 -4.55
CA ILE A 48 -9.61 4.34 -4.92
C ILE A 48 -9.92 3.56 -3.65
N ASP A 49 -10.93 2.70 -3.70
CA ASP A 49 -11.40 1.96 -2.53
C ASP A 49 -11.47 0.46 -2.85
N GLY A 50 -11.33 -0.36 -1.82
CA GLY A 50 -11.47 -1.81 -1.90
C GLY A 50 -10.32 -2.53 -2.62
N VAL A 51 -9.16 -1.89 -2.75
CA VAL A 51 -8.00 -2.48 -3.42
C VAL A 51 -7.44 -3.60 -2.55
N LYS A 52 -7.44 -4.84 -3.03
CA LYS A 52 -6.85 -5.99 -2.32
C LYS A 52 -5.34 -5.78 -2.21
N LEU A 53 -4.79 -6.00 -1.01
CA LEU A 53 -3.35 -6.07 -0.83
C LEU A 53 -2.80 -7.41 -1.31
N SER A 54 -1.87 -7.36 -2.25
CA SER A 54 -1.22 -8.53 -2.83
C SER A 54 0.28 -8.30 -3.01
N LEU A 55 1.06 -9.37 -2.86
CA LEU A 55 2.49 -9.34 -3.06
C LEU A 55 2.86 -9.08 -4.52
N ALA A 56 4.05 -8.51 -4.74
CA ALA A 56 4.67 -8.35 -6.05
C ALA A 56 3.81 -7.62 -7.11
N THR A 57 2.88 -6.76 -6.66
CA THR A 57 2.07 -5.92 -7.55
C THR A 57 2.14 -4.45 -7.16
N LEU A 58 1.94 -3.61 -8.17
CA LEU A 58 1.62 -2.20 -8.03
C LEU A 58 0.09 -2.09 -8.01
N HIS A 59 -0.46 -1.59 -6.91
CA HIS A 59 -1.85 -1.79 -6.56
C HIS A 59 -2.79 -0.88 -7.35
N PHE A 60 -2.33 0.29 -7.75
CA PHE A 60 -3.14 1.25 -8.49
C PHE A 60 -2.36 1.95 -9.59
N ARG A 61 -1.50 1.19 -10.29
CA ARG A 61 -0.73 1.69 -11.44
C ARG A 61 -1.60 2.35 -12.51
N HIS A 62 -2.87 1.93 -12.62
CA HIS A 62 -3.87 2.48 -13.53
C HIS A 62 -4.39 3.86 -13.12
N LYS A 63 -4.18 4.29 -11.87
CA LYS A 63 -4.33 5.69 -11.46
C LYS A 63 -3.12 6.46 -11.94
N ASN A 64 -3.34 7.59 -12.61
CA ASN A 64 -2.26 8.52 -13.00
C ASN A 64 -1.74 9.32 -11.78
N TRP A 65 -1.58 8.68 -10.62
CA TRP A 65 -0.97 9.30 -9.45
C TRP A 65 0.54 9.10 -9.46
N PRO A 66 1.32 10.04 -8.89
CA PRO A 66 2.78 10.00 -8.94
C PRO A 66 3.38 9.02 -7.92
N PHE A 67 2.62 8.05 -7.41
CA PHE A 67 3.11 7.08 -6.43
C PHE A 67 2.30 5.80 -6.58
N ASP A 68 2.78 4.71 -5.96
CA ASP A 68 2.02 3.49 -5.78
C ASP A 68 2.32 2.88 -4.41
N ILE A 69 1.66 1.78 -4.08
CA ILE A 69 1.94 0.99 -2.89
C ILE A 69 2.37 -0.40 -3.34
N MET A 70 3.31 -0.99 -2.61
CA MET A 70 3.74 -2.37 -2.82
C MET A 70 3.81 -3.10 -1.48
N THR A 71 3.48 -4.40 -1.48
CA THR A 71 3.69 -5.26 -0.32
C THR A 71 4.83 -6.23 -0.58
N LYS A 72 5.53 -6.60 0.49
CA LYS A 72 6.63 -7.57 0.45
C LYS A 72 6.50 -8.54 1.62
N ALA A 73 6.68 -9.83 1.36
CA ALA A 73 6.81 -10.83 2.40
C ALA A 73 8.27 -10.92 2.86
N THR A 74 8.49 -10.91 4.16
CA THR A 74 9.83 -11.00 4.78
C THR A 74 10.24 -12.44 5.08
N ASP A 75 9.25 -13.33 5.22
CA ASP A 75 9.43 -14.74 5.58
C ASP A 75 9.68 -15.66 4.38
N GLY A 76 9.67 -15.11 3.16
CA GLY A 76 9.85 -15.88 1.92
C GLY A 76 8.65 -16.77 1.54
N SER A 77 7.52 -16.65 2.23
CA SER A 77 6.34 -17.49 1.98
C SER A 77 5.71 -17.29 0.60
N GLY A 78 5.82 -16.08 0.04
CA GLY A 78 5.09 -15.70 -1.18
C GLY A 78 3.58 -15.68 -1.00
N ILE A 79 3.09 -15.62 0.24
CA ILE A 79 1.66 -15.62 0.56
C ILE A 79 1.20 -14.20 0.88
N ASP A 80 0.17 -13.74 0.15
CA ASP A 80 -0.51 -12.46 0.37
C ASP A 80 -0.85 -12.19 1.84
N PRO A 81 -1.00 -10.92 2.25
CA PRO A 81 -1.48 -10.59 3.59
C PRO A 81 -2.91 -11.08 3.82
N TYR A 82 -3.10 -11.91 4.85
CA TYR A 82 -4.37 -12.54 5.23
C TYR A 82 -4.60 -12.58 6.75
N ARG A 83 -3.55 -12.56 7.58
CA ARG A 83 -3.64 -12.59 9.04
C ARG A 83 -3.78 -11.18 9.60
N ALA A 84 -4.48 -11.04 10.72
CA ALA A 84 -4.65 -9.76 11.39
C ALA A 84 -3.31 -9.16 11.86
N ASP A 85 -2.34 -10.00 12.22
CA ASP A 85 -1.02 -9.59 12.73
C ASP A 85 0.06 -9.54 11.64
N ASP A 86 -0.27 -9.64 10.35
CA ASP A 86 0.73 -9.75 9.28
C ASP A 86 1.74 -8.60 9.25
N PHE A 87 1.27 -7.38 9.54
CA PHE A 87 2.14 -6.20 9.63
C PHE A 87 2.82 -6.10 11.00
N ALA A 88 2.08 -6.32 12.09
CA ALA A 88 2.60 -6.21 13.46
C ALA A 88 3.68 -7.27 13.77
N SER A 89 3.53 -8.48 13.22
CA SER A 89 4.52 -9.57 13.32
C SER A 89 5.73 -9.37 12.42
N GLY A 90 5.66 -8.43 11.47
CA GLY A 90 6.69 -8.18 10.48
C GLY A 90 6.71 -9.19 9.33
N ARG A 91 5.70 -10.09 9.20
CA ARG A 91 5.61 -11.02 8.05
C ARG A 91 5.47 -10.27 6.73
N ILE A 92 4.71 -9.18 6.74
CA ILE A 92 4.44 -8.34 5.58
C ILE A 92 4.90 -6.91 5.86
N GLU A 93 5.67 -6.38 4.92
CA GLU A 93 6.03 -4.96 4.87
C GLU A 93 5.20 -4.26 3.79
N LEU A 94 4.80 -3.02 4.07
CA LEU A 94 4.11 -2.15 3.11
C LEU A 94 5.02 -0.99 2.74
N TYR A 95 5.15 -0.72 1.45
CA TYR A 95 6.04 0.30 0.92
C TYR A 95 5.28 1.32 0.08
N LEU A 96 5.64 2.59 0.25
CA LEU A 96 5.36 3.65 -0.71
C LEU A 96 6.39 3.58 -1.84
N VAL A 97 5.91 3.38 -3.06
CA VAL A 97 6.72 3.54 -4.28
C VAL A 97 6.72 5.02 -4.61
N THR A 98 7.89 5.64 -4.49
CA THR A 98 8.05 7.09 -4.55
C THR A 98 7.82 7.64 -5.96
N PRO A 99 7.60 8.96 -6.11
CA PRO A 99 7.50 9.58 -7.43
C PRO A 99 8.68 9.32 -8.36
N GLU A 100 9.90 9.42 -7.85
CA GLU A 100 11.11 9.10 -8.62
C GLU A 100 11.07 7.68 -9.18
N GLU A 101 10.75 6.70 -8.33
CA GLU A 101 10.68 5.30 -8.75
C GLU A 101 9.52 5.03 -9.72
N MET A 102 8.40 5.73 -9.55
CA MET A 102 7.27 5.60 -10.45
C MET A 102 7.57 6.15 -11.85
N ILE A 103 8.42 7.18 -11.96
CA ILE A 103 8.91 7.67 -13.25
C ILE A 103 9.72 6.56 -13.95
N ASP A 104 10.63 5.91 -13.24
CA ASP A 104 11.44 4.82 -13.77
C ASP A 104 10.58 3.61 -14.19
N ILE A 105 9.61 3.22 -13.35
CA ILE A 105 8.71 2.09 -13.60
C ILE A 105 7.79 2.34 -14.81
N ARG A 106 7.35 3.59 -15.02
CA ARG A 106 6.44 3.96 -16.11
C ARG A 106 7.17 4.38 -17.39
N GLY A 107 8.47 4.68 -17.31
CA GLY A 107 9.23 5.23 -18.42
C GLY A 107 8.87 6.68 -18.74
N GLY A 108 8.29 7.40 -17.77
CA GLY A 108 7.81 8.77 -17.94
C GLY A 108 7.00 9.25 -16.74
N ASP A 109 7.01 10.56 -16.53
CA ASP A 109 6.28 11.23 -15.46
C ASP A 109 4.77 11.29 -15.76
N VAL A 110 3.98 11.36 -14.69
CA VAL A 110 2.53 11.56 -14.78
C VAL A 110 2.16 13.01 -14.41
N PRO A 111 1.13 13.59 -15.05
CA PRO A 111 0.68 14.96 -14.78
C PRO A 111 0.15 15.17 -13.36
#